data_AF-A0A916MRH5-F1
#
_entry.id   AF-A0A916MRH5-F1
#
_cell.length_a   1.000
_cell.length_b   1.000
_cell.length_c   1.000
_cell.angle_alpha   90.00
_cell.angle_beta   90.00
_cell.angle_gamma   90.00
#
_symmetry.space_group_name_H-M   'P 1'
#
loop_
_entity.id
_entity.type
_entity.pdbx_description
1 polymer ?
#
loop_
_entity_poly.entity_id
_entity_poly.type
_entity_poly.pdbx_seq_one_letter_code
_entity_poly.pdbx_strand_id
1 'polypeptide(L)'
;MKLAQRMGLALFFETLENLPLFLGGVLAVWWSRQGLVGYALGAAILGSGLGALAIHYGEPYESPDFESTWRKTLFNFIAFVVCTAVISVYFCLIRQAGWWDVIVGLLLGLLLTALESPSFTNWRSWWSHAVSMMVATGTGVVVVRGLVSQDSLGKVVAGTLGLTVILSVLITGIEYWPLWYRAHAKSKS
;
A
#
# COMPACT_ATOMS: atom_id res chain seq x y z
N MET A 1 4.88 -26.37 -6.75
CA MET A 1 4.87 -25.09 -7.50
C MET A 1 6.30 -24.55 -7.58
N LYS A 2 6.78 -24.16 -8.77
CA LYS A 2 8.14 -23.61 -8.95
C LYS A 2 8.24 -22.24 -8.27
N LEU A 3 9.44 -21.82 -7.86
CA LEU A 3 9.68 -20.51 -7.20
C LEU A 3 9.08 -19.36 -8.01
N ALA A 4 9.37 -19.29 -9.31
CA ALA A 4 8.85 -18.24 -10.20
C ALA A 4 7.30 -18.17 -10.23
N GLN A 5 6.61 -19.31 -10.08
CA GLN A 5 5.14 -19.34 -10.01
C GLN A 5 4.62 -18.78 -8.68
N ARG A 6 5.32 -19.02 -7.56
CA ARG A 6 5.03 -18.38 -6.27
C ARG A 6 5.24 -16.88 -6.32
N MET A 7 6.32 -16.44 -6.99
CA MET A 7 6.59 -15.01 -7.18
C MET A 7 5.53 -14.33 -8.03
N GLY A 8 5.14 -14.95 -9.14
CA GLY A 8 4.11 -14.41 -10.02
C GLY A 8 2.74 -14.32 -9.34
N LEU A 9 2.40 -15.30 -8.51
CA LEU A 9 1.14 -15.30 -7.77
C LEU A 9 1.11 -14.22 -6.67
N ALA A 10 2.18 -14.10 -5.88
CA ALA A 10 2.28 -13.06 -4.85
C ALA A 10 2.26 -11.66 -5.47
N LEU A 11 3.00 -11.44 -6.57
CA LEU A 11 2.96 -10.15 -7.25
C LEU A 11 1.56 -9.83 -7.80
N PHE A 12 0.83 -10.84 -8.28
CA PHE A 12 -0.51 -10.66 -8.82
C PHE A 12 -1.50 -10.22 -7.75
N PHE A 13 -1.55 -10.92 -6.61
CA PHE A 13 -2.44 -10.59 -5.50
C PHE A 13 -2.05 -9.26 -4.84
N GLU A 14 -0.76 -9.02 -4.60
CA GLU A 14 -0.28 -7.70 -4.15
C GLU A 14 -0.71 -6.58 -5.09
N THR A 15 -0.63 -6.78 -6.40
CA THR A 15 -1.11 -5.77 -7.36
C THR A 15 -2.61 -5.57 -7.27
N LEU A 16 -3.39 -6.64 -7.11
CA LEU A 16 -4.85 -6.56 -6.96
C LEU A 16 -5.27 -5.85 -5.66
N GLU A 17 -4.54 -6.06 -4.58
CA GLU A 17 -4.81 -5.45 -3.26
C GLU A 17 -4.45 -3.98 -3.23
N ASN A 18 -3.29 -3.65 -3.77
CA ASN A 18 -2.75 -2.30 -3.79
C ASN A 18 -3.40 -1.39 -4.84
N LEU A 19 -3.96 -1.95 -5.92
CA LEU A 19 -4.63 -1.17 -6.97
C LEU A 19 -5.77 -0.28 -6.46
N PRO A 20 -6.82 -0.81 -5.82
CA PRO A 20 -7.91 0.03 -5.30
C PRO A 20 -7.42 0.99 -4.21
N LEU A 21 -6.46 0.58 -3.39
CA LEU A 21 -5.86 1.39 -2.34
C LEU A 21 -5.19 2.64 -2.93
N PHE A 22 -4.24 2.45 -3.85
CA PHE A 22 -3.51 3.55 -4.46
C PHE A 22 -4.41 4.40 -5.35
N LEU A 23 -5.31 3.78 -6.12
CA LEU A 23 -6.25 4.54 -6.95
C LEU A 23 -7.14 5.44 -6.09
N GLY A 24 -7.74 4.90 -5.03
CA GLY A 24 -8.54 5.68 -4.10
C GLY A 24 -7.73 6.76 -3.37
N GLY A 25 -6.53 6.42 -2.91
CA GLY A 25 -5.65 7.36 -2.21
C GLY A 25 -5.17 8.52 -3.08
N VAL A 26 -4.69 8.24 -4.30
CA VAL A 26 -4.23 9.30 -5.21
C VAL A 26 -5.37 10.18 -5.67
N LEU A 27 -6.54 9.59 -5.99
CA LEU A 27 -7.73 10.36 -6.34
C LEU A 27 -8.23 11.20 -5.16
N ALA A 28 -8.16 10.67 -3.92
CA ALA A 28 -8.49 11.43 -2.72
C ALA A 28 -7.61 12.66 -2.58
N VAL A 29 -6.29 12.51 -2.73
CA VAL A 29 -5.35 13.64 -2.68
C VAL A 29 -5.60 14.62 -3.82
N TRP A 30 -5.79 14.14 -5.05
CA TRP A 30 -6.00 14.98 -6.23
C TRP A 30 -7.29 15.81 -6.14
N TRP A 31 -8.41 15.20 -5.72
CA TRP A 31 -9.66 15.91 -5.49
C TRP A 31 -9.63 16.83 -4.27
N SER A 32 -8.90 16.45 -3.21
CA SER A 32 -8.70 17.33 -2.05
C SER A 32 -8.01 18.64 -2.43
N ARG A 33 -6.99 18.60 -3.31
CA ARG A 33 -6.29 19.81 -3.81
C ARG A 33 -7.19 20.73 -4.62
N GLN A 34 -8.25 20.20 -5.23
CA GLN A 34 -9.25 20.97 -5.98
C GLN A 34 -10.40 21.49 -5.10
N GLY A 35 -10.39 21.20 -3.79
CA GLY A 35 -11.48 21.56 -2.88
C GLY A 35 -12.71 20.65 -2.98
N LEU A 36 -12.62 19.54 -3.71
CA LEU A 36 -13.71 18.58 -3.90
C LEU A 36 -13.73 17.52 -2.77
N VAL A 37 -13.99 17.99 -1.54
CA VAL A 37 -13.87 17.18 -0.31
C VAL A 37 -14.76 15.93 -0.33
N GLY A 38 -16.00 16.04 -0.83
CA GLY A 38 -16.92 14.90 -0.90
C GLY A 38 -16.39 13.76 -1.80
N TYR A 39 -15.84 14.11 -2.96
CA TYR A 39 -15.21 13.15 -3.87
C TYR A 39 -13.95 12.55 -3.24
N ALA A 40 -13.15 13.37 -2.55
CA ALA A 40 -11.96 12.90 -1.87
C ALA A 40 -12.25 11.87 -0.78
N LEU A 41 -13.27 12.14 0.06
CA LEU A 41 -13.73 11.21 1.09
C LEU A 41 -14.29 9.92 0.48
N GLY A 42 -15.11 10.03 -0.58
CA GLY A 42 -15.63 8.88 -1.30
C GLY A 42 -14.51 8.00 -1.87
N ALA A 43 -13.50 8.58 -2.49
CA ALA A 43 -12.34 7.88 -3.03
C ALA A 43 -11.54 7.16 -1.93
N ALA A 44 -11.29 7.85 -0.81
CA ALA A 44 -10.54 7.30 0.31
C ALA A 44 -11.27 6.10 0.93
N ILE A 45 -12.57 6.23 1.18
CA ILE A 45 -13.38 5.15 1.78
C ILE A 45 -13.52 3.97 0.82
N LEU A 46 -13.88 4.21 -0.44
CA LEU A 46 -14.09 3.15 -1.41
C LEU A 46 -12.77 2.42 -1.74
N GLY A 47 -11.69 3.15 -1.99
CA GLY A 47 -10.38 2.55 -2.26
C GLY A 47 -9.85 1.74 -1.09
N SER A 48 -9.93 2.29 0.12
CA SER A 48 -9.52 1.57 1.35
C SER A 48 -10.39 0.35 1.62
N GLY A 49 -11.71 0.46 1.40
CA GLY A 49 -12.65 -0.64 1.59
C GLY A 49 -12.40 -1.78 0.61
N LEU A 50 -12.25 -1.46 -0.68
CA LEU A 50 -11.96 -2.45 -1.72
C LEU A 50 -10.58 -3.08 -1.53
N GLY A 51 -9.56 -2.31 -1.13
CA GLY A 51 -8.23 -2.85 -0.80
C GLY A 51 -8.28 -3.79 0.39
N ALA A 52 -8.92 -3.38 1.50
CA ALA A 52 -9.08 -4.25 2.67
C ALA A 52 -9.85 -5.53 2.37
N LEU A 53 -10.88 -5.48 1.51
CA LEU A 53 -11.59 -6.66 1.05
C LEU A 53 -10.74 -7.54 0.14
N ALA A 54 -9.96 -6.94 -0.77
CA ALA A 54 -9.02 -7.67 -1.60
C ALA A 54 -8.03 -8.46 -0.74
N ILE A 55 -7.45 -7.84 0.29
CA ILE A 55 -6.58 -8.50 1.27
C ILE A 55 -7.34 -9.63 1.99
N HIS A 56 -8.56 -9.36 2.46
CA HIS A 56 -9.37 -10.35 3.18
C HIS A 56 -9.56 -11.65 2.38
N TYR A 57 -9.76 -11.55 1.07
CA TYR A 57 -10.00 -12.68 0.18
C TYR A 57 -8.75 -13.18 -0.55
N GLY A 58 -7.71 -12.36 -0.71
CA GLY A 58 -6.50 -12.65 -1.49
C GLY A 58 -5.40 -13.31 -0.67
N GLU A 59 -5.11 -12.78 0.51
CA GLU A 59 -4.00 -13.20 1.37
C GLU A 59 -4.02 -14.71 1.76
N PRO A 60 -5.20 -15.36 1.96
CA PRO A 60 -5.25 -16.82 2.17
C PRO A 60 -4.69 -17.67 1.01
N TYR A 61 -4.65 -17.12 -0.22
CA TYR A 61 -4.06 -17.80 -1.38
C TYR A 61 -2.54 -17.62 -1.47
N GLU A 62 -2.00 -16.58 -0.84
CA GLU A 62 -0.56 -16.29 -0.79
C GLU A 62 0.14 -17.00 0.36
N SER A 63 -0.54 -17.07 1.51
CA SER A 63 -0.02 -17.63 2.75
C SER A 63 -1.05 -18.56 3.39
N PRO A 64 -0.87 -19.89 3.30
CA PRO A 64 -1.82 -20.87 3.86
C PRO A 64 -2.00 -20.75 5.37
N ASP A 65 -1.03 -20.14 6.06
CA ASP A 65 -1.05 -19.92 7.51
C ASP A 65 -1.73 -18.57 7.88
N PHE A 66 -2.15 -17.79 6.87
CA PHE A 66 -2.82 -16.51 7.11
C PHE A 66 -4.32 -16.72 7.37
N GLU A 67 -4.71 -16.53 8.63
CA GLU A 67 -6.11 -16.50 9.01
C GLU A 67 -6.68 -15.09 8.85
N SER A 68 -7.44 -14.90 7.76
CA SER A 68 -8.18 -13.67 7.50
C SER A 68 -9.42 -13.60 8.40
N THR A 69 -9.49 -12.59 9.26
CA THR A 69 -10.65 -12.35 10.13
C THR A 69 -11.22 -10.96 9.85
N TRP A 70 -12.55 -10.82 9.97
CA TRP A 70 -13.21 -9.51 9.82
C TRP A 70 -12.65 -8.43 10.76
N ARG A 71 -12.13 -8.84 11.91
CA ARG A 71 -11.43 -7.94 12.83
C ARG A 71 -10.16 -7.36 12.19
N LYS A 72 -9.29 -8.19 11.60
CA LYS A 72 -8.10 -7.72 10.87
C LYS A 72 -8.47 -6.82 9.70
N THR A 73 -9.49 -7.21 8.93
CA THR A 73 -10.01 -6.43 7.79
C THR A 73 -10.49 -5.04 8.21
N LEU A 74 -11.18 -4.95 9.34
CA LEU A 74 -11.60 -3.66 9.90
C LEU A 74 -10.40 -2.78 10.29
N PHE A 75 -9.36 -3.36 10.92
CA PHE A 75 -8.15 -2.62 11.25
C PHE A 75 -7.41 -2.11 10.01
N ASN A 76 -7.22 -2.96 8.99
CA ASN A 76 -6.59 -2.56 7.73
C ASN A 76 -7.40 -1.43 7.07
N PHE A 77 -8.73 -1.57 7.00
CA PHE A 77 -9.61 -0.52 6.47
C PHE A 77 -9.42 0.82 7.21
N ILE A 78 -9.44 0.80 8.54
CA ILE A 78 -9.24 2.01 9.36
C ILE A 78 -7.85 2.59 9.11
N ALA A 79 -6.82 1.74 9.08
CA ALA A 79 -5.44 2.17 8.87
C ALA A 79 -5.26 2.87 7.52
N PHE A 80 -5.83 2.29 6.45
CA PHE A 80 -5.81 2.86 5.11
C PHE A 80 -6.57 4.18 5.01
N VAL A 81 -7.76 4.27 5.60
CA VAL A 81 -8.55 5.52 5.61
C VAL A 81 -7.81 6.62 6.37
N VAL A 82 -7.27 6.31 7.55
CA VAL A 82 -6.51 7.27 8.37
C VAL A 82 -5.27 7.74 7.62
N CYS A 83 -4.48 6.83 7.04
CA CYS A 83 -3.28 7.20 6.29
C CYS A 83 -3.62 8.04 5.05
N THR A 84 -4.69 7.68 4.33
CA THR A 84 -5.19 8.43 3.17
C THR A 84 -5.67 9.83 3.58
N ALA A 85 -6.34 9.97 4.71
CA ALA A 85 -6.77 11.25 5.23
C ALA A 85 -5.58 12.13 5.63
N VAL A 86 -4.62 11.58 6.39
CA VAL A 86 -3.40 12.28 6.80
C VAL A 86 -2.62 12.79 5.59
N ILE A 87 -2.42 11.94 4.58
CA ILE A 87 -1.68 12.34 3.38
C ILE A 87 -2.47 13.36 2.55
N SER A 88 -3.79 13.23 2.44
CA SER A 88 -4.63 14.23 1.77
C SER A 88 -4.55 15.60 2.43
N VAL A 89 -4.62 15.66 3.77
CA VAL A 89 -4.44 16.90 4.54
C VAL A 89 -3.04 17.47 4.32
N TYR A 90 -2.01 16.63 4.39
CA TYR A 90 -0.62 17.05 4.16
C TYR A 90 -0.44 17.70 2.78
N PHE A 91 -0.93 17.08 1.70
CA PHE A 91 -0.83 17.62 0.35
C PHE A 91 -1.72 18.84 0.09
N CYS A 92 -2.78 19.01 0.89
CA CYS A 92 -3.63 20.20 0.85
C CYS A 92 -2.91 21.41 1.47
N LEU A 93 -2.24 21.20 2.62
CA LEU A 93 -1.50 22.23 3.36
C LEU A 93 -0.15 22.55 2.73
N ILE A 94 0.60 21.53 2.33
CA ILE A 94 1.96 21.64 1.81
C ILE A 94 1.93 21.43 0.30
N ARG A 95 1.95 22.52 -0.45
CA ARG A 95 1.81 22.49 -1.92
C ARG A 95 3.12 22.27 -2.66
N GLN A 96 4.23 22.71 -2.10
CA GLN A 96 5.56 22.64 -2.71
C GLN A 96 6.22 21.30 -2.39
N ALA A 97 6.96 20.76 -3.36
CA ALA A 97 7.77 19.57 -3.16
C ALA A 97 8.97 19.90 -2.25
N GLY A 98 9.34 18.97 -1.39
CA GLY A 98 10.51 19.13 -0.52
C GLY A 98 11.02 17.78 -0.04
N TRP A 99 12.23 17.76 0.50
CA TRP A 99 12.83 16.54 1.07
C TRP A 99 11.99 15.95 2.23
N TRP A 100 11.13 16.77 2.85
CA TRP A 100 10.14 16.35 3.83
C TRP A 100 9.11 15.36 3.29
N ASP A 101 8.85 15.31 1.97
CA ASP A 101 7.94 14.34 1.35
C ASP A 101 8.40 12.91 1.63
N VAL A 102 9.72 12.67 1.61
CA VAL A 102 10.32 11.37 1.93
C VAL A 102 10.07 11.02 3.39
N ILE A 103 10.30 11.96 4.31
CA ILE A 103 10.13 11.73 5.76
C ILE A 103 8.67 11.46 6.08
N VAL A 104 7.75 12.26 5.52
CA VAL A 104 6.31 12.06 5.70
C VAL A 104 5.89 10.70 5.16
N GLY A 105 6.38 10.31 3.99
CA GLY A 105 6.13 8.97 3.44
C GLY A 105 6.65 7.86 4.35
N LEU A 106 7.89 7.94 4.84
CA LEU A 106 8.46 6.96 5.77
C LEU A 106 7.63 6.87 7.07
N LEU A 107 7.28 8.01 7.67
CA LEU A 107 6.46 8.05 8.89
C LEU A 107 5.05 7.51 8.64
N LEU A 108 4.48 7.73 7.46
CA LEU A 108 3.17 7.21 7.09
C LEU A 108 3.19 5.68 6.97
N GLY A 109 4.27 5.11 6.43
CA GLY A 109 4.44 3.66 6.36
C GLY A 109 4.59 3.04 7.75
N LEU A 110 5.36 3.68 8.63
CA LEU A 110 5.45 3.25 10.03
C LEU A 110 4.11 3.36 10.76
N LEU A 111 3.34 4.44 10.52
CA LEU A 111 2.01 4.62 11.08
C LEU A 111 1.06 3.53 10.59
N LEU A 112 1.07 3.23 9.28
CA LEU A 112 0.27 2.17 8.69
C LEU A 112 0.53 0.84 9.39
N THR A 113 1.80 0.41 9.47
CA THR A 113 2.19 -0.83 10.13
C THR A 113 1.91 -0.82 11.63
N ALA A 114 1.95 0.33 12.30
CA ALA A 114 1.58 0.45 13.71
C ALA A 114 0.07 0.24 13.92
N LEU A 115 -0.76 0.79 13.03
CA LEU A 115 -2.22 0.61 13.06
C LEU A 115 -2.63 -0.83 12.72
N GLU A 116 -1.86 -1.49 11.85
CA GLU A 116 -2.04 -2.90 11.51
C GLU A 116 -1.37 -3.87 12.49
N SER A 117 -0.63 -3.35 13.49
CA SER A 117 0.07 -4.17 14.49
C SER A 117 -0.79 -5.26 15.16
N PRO A 118 -2.10 -5.07 15.43
CA PRO A 118 -2.94 -6.13 15.99
C PRO A 118 -3.08 -7.37 15.08
N SER A 119 -2.75 -7.26 13.80
CA SER A 119 -2.80 -8.35 12.81
C SER A 119 -1.56 -9.25 12.84
N PHE A 120 -0.46 -8.82 13.48
CA PHE A 120 0.83 -9.53 13.48
C PHE A 120 1.03 -10.42 14.71
N THR A 121 1.49 -11.65 14.48
CA THR A 121 1.76 -12.63 15.55
C THR A 121 3.24 -12.72 15.95
N ASN A 122 4.16 -12.18 15.12
CA ASN A 122 5.59 -12.26 15.34
C ASN A 122 6.28 -10.92 15.02
N TRP A 123 7.10 -10.43 15.95
CA TRP A 123 7.92 -9.22 15.80
C TRP A 123 8.76 -9.19 14.52
N ARG A 124 9.32 -10.32 14.08
CA ARG A 124 10.12 -10.37 12.84
C ARG A 124 9.28 -10.13 11.58
N SER A 125 8.05 -10.64 11.56
CA SER A 125 7.11 -10.40 10.45
C SER A 125 6.68 -8.94 10.44
N TRP A 126 6.35 -8.41 11.62
CA TRP A 126 6.02 -7.00 11.80
C TRP A 126 7.14 -6.07 11.32
N TRP A 127 8.40 -6.36 11.69
CA TRP A 127 9.54 -5.54 11.29
C TRP A 127 9.78 -5.57 9.77
N SER A 128 9.68 -6.75 9.14
CA SER A 128 9.82 -6.89 7.69
C SER A 128 8.76 -6.07 6.95
N HIS A 129 7.52 -6.16 7.44
CA HIS A 129 6.39 -5.41 6.90
C HIS A 129 6.50 -3.90 7.18
N ALA A 130 7.02 -3.50 8.33
CA ALA A 130 7.28 -2.09 8.62
C ALA A 130 8.28 -1.50 7.62
N VAL A 131 9.35 -2.23 7.30
CA VAL A 131 10.35 -1.78 6.33
C VAL A 131 9.77 -1.69 4.91
N SER A 132 9.01 -2.69 4.47
CA SER A 132 8.36 -2.66 3.14
C SER A 132 7.38 -1.48 3.04
N MET A 133 6.52 -1.29 4.05
CA MET A 133 5.56 -0.19 4.08
C MET A 133 6.25 1.16 4.08
N MET A 134 7.27 1.38 4.93
CA MET A 134 8.05 2.62 4.94
C MET A 134 8.65 2.94 3.55
N VAL A 135 9.27 1.96 2.90
CA VAL A 135 9.85 2.14 1.56
C VAL A 135 8.76 2.41 0.51
N ALA A 136 7.66 1.67 0.56
CA ALA A 136 6.56 1.80 -0.39
C ALA A 136 5.85 3.14 -0.24
N THR A 137 5.50 3.58 0.97
CA THR A 137 4.87 4.87 1.22
C THR A 137 5.84 6.03 1.00
N GLY A 138 7.12 5.89 1.36
CA GLY A 138 8.18 6.85 1.05
C GLY A 138 8.26 7.14 -0.45
N THR A 139 8.35 6.08 -1.25
CA THR A 139 8.36 6.16 -2.72
C THR A 139 7.02 6.69 -3.25
N GLY A 140 5.91 6.17 -2.72
CA GLY A 140 4.56 6.54 -3.09
C GLY A 140 4.30 8.04 -2.94
N VAL A 141 4.61 8.62 -1.78
CA VAL A 141 4.40 10.07 -1.53
C VAL A 141 5.16 10.93 -2.53
N VAL A 142 6.41 10.58 -2.84
CA VAL A 142 7.22 11.33 -3.83
C VAL A 142 6.59 11.25 -5.22
N VAL A 143 6.13 10.08 -5.66
CA VAL A 143 5.49 9.93 -6.98
C VAL A 143 4.13 10.61 -7.00
N VAL A 144 3.32 10.46 -5.96
CA VAL A 144 2.00 11.08 -5.82
C VAL A 144 2.09 12.60 -5.93
N ARG A 145 3.14 13.23 -5.40
CA ARG A 145 3.41 14.67 -5.60
C ARG A 145 3.42 15.07 -7.08
N GLY A 146 4.07 14.28 -7.93
CA GLY A 146 4.11 14.51 -9.38
C GLY A 146 2.79 14.18 -10.08
N LEU A 147 2.03 13.20 -9.57
CA LEU A 147 0.72 12.86 -10.11
C LEU A 147 -0.33 13.91 -9.78
N VAL A 148 -0.33 14.44 -8.56
CA VAL A 148 -1.37 15.36 -8.10
C VAL A 148 -1.19 16.79 -8.62
N SER A 149 -0.07 17.07 -9.28
CA SER A 149 0.15 18.30 -10.04
C SER A 149 -0.34 18.22 -11.48
N GLN A 150 -0.84 17.06 -11.93
CA GLN A 150 -1.40 16.91 -13.28
C GLN A 150 -2.83 17.49 -13.35
N ASP A 151 -3.12 18.21 -14.42
CA ASP A 151 -4.46 18.77 -14.67
C ASP A 151 -5.47 17.74 -15.24
N SER A 152 -4.97 16.58 -15.68
CA SER A 152 -5.79 15.56 -16.36
C SER A 152 -5.99 14.34 -15.48
N LEU A 153 -7.26 14.02 -15.19
CA LEU A 153 -7.65 12.80 -14.50
C LEU A 153 -7.08 11.54 -15.17
N GLY A 154 -7.06 11.49 -16.50
CA GLY A 154 -6.50 10.35 -17.25
C GLY A 154 -5.02 10.13 -16.97
N LYS A 155 -4.23 11.20 -16.85
CA LYS A 155 -2.80 11.11 -16.48
C LYS A 155 -2.61 10.67 -15.04
N VAL A 156 -3.46 11.17 -14.13
CA VAL A 156 -3.45 10.74 -12.72
C VAL A 156 -3.72 9.23 -12.64
N VAL A 157 -4.79 8.75 -13.27
CA VAL A 157 -5.16 7.33 -13.27
C VAL A 157 -4.05 6.47 -13.88
N ALA A 158 -3.56 6.81 -15.08
CA ALA A 158 -2.50 6.04 -15.74
C ALA A 158 -1.20 6.01 -14.92
N GLY A 159 -0.83 7.15 -14.33
CA GLY A 159 0.33 7.23 -13.44
C GLY A 159 0.15 6.43 -12.16
N THR A 160 -1.06 6.40 -11.59
CA THR A 160 -1.36 5.56 -10.43
C THR A 160 -1.28 4.07 -10.77
N LEU A 161 -1.75 3.65 -11.95
CA LEU A 161 -1.58 2.25 -12.40
C LEU A 161 -0.10 1.85 -12.47
N GLY A 162 0.75 2.72 -13.04
CA GLY A 162 2.19 2.52 -13.07
C GLY A 162 2.80 2.46 -11.68
N LEU A 163 2.38 3.36 -10.79
CA LEU A 163 2.82 3.38 -9.39
C LEU A 163 2.43 2.09 -8.66
N THR A 164 1.20 1.61 -8.80
CA THR A 164 0.73 0.37 -8.19
C THR A 164 1.64 -0.80 -8.55
N VAL A 165 1.98 -0.97 -9.83
CA VAL A 165 2.86 -2.05 -10.27
C VAL A 165 4.25 -1.91 -9.64
N ILE A 166 4.83 -0.71 -9.64
CA ILE A 166 6.16 -0.46 -9.06
C ILE A 166 6.17 -0.78 -7.56
N LEU A 167 5.18 -0.27 -6.82
CA LEU A 167 5.10 -0.49 -5.37
C LEU A 167 4.83 -1.95 -5.03
N SER A 168 3.99 -2.64 -5.81
CA SER A 168 3.73 -4.07 -5.62
C SER A 168 5.01 -4.88 -5.82
N VAL A 169 5.81 -4.58 -6.86
CA VAL A 169 7.13 -5.23 -7.05
C VAL A 169 8.07 -4.98 -5.86
N LEU A 170 8.09 -3.76 -5.32
CA LEU A 170 8.91 -3.41 -4.15
C LEU A 170 8.46 -4.16 -2.89
N ILE A 171 7.16 -4.14 -2.58
CA ILE A 171 6.57 -4.82 -1.43
C ILE A 171 6.84 -6.32 -1.55
N THR A 172 6.49 -6.93 -2.69
CA THR A 172 6.70 -8.35 -2.92
C THR A 172 8.18 -8.72 -2.78
N GLY A 173 9.07 -7.88 -3.31
CA GLY A 173 10.51 -8.08 -3.26
C GLY A 173 11.11 -7.97 -1.85
N ILE A 174 10.55 -7.15 -0.96
CA ILE A 174 11.04 -6.99 0.40
C ILE A 174 10.45 -8.07 1.32
N GLU A 175 9.15 -8.32 1.22
CA GLU A 175 8.44 -9.20 2.16
C GLU A 175 8.66 -10.69 1.87
N TYR A 176 8.62 -11.10 0.61
CA TYR A 176 8.64 -12.52 0.26
C TYR A 176 10.03 -13.05 -0.12
N TRP A 177 10.97 -12.18 -0.50
CA TRP A 177 12.35 -12.59 -0.83
C TRP A 177 13.06 -13.36 0.30
N PRO A 178 12.99 -12.95 1.59
CA PRO A 178 13.64 -13.68 2.68
C PRO A 178 13.04 -15.07 2.96
N LEU A 179 11.75 -15.25 2.63
CA LEU A 179 11.05 -16.54 2.75
C LEU A 179 11.50 -17.49 1.63
N TRP A 180 11.70 -16.95 0.43
CA TRP A 180 12.09 -17.71 -0.74
C TRP A 180 13.56 -18.11 -0.77
N TYR A 181 14.46 -17.23 -0.29
CA TYR A 181 15.87 -17.58 -0.13
C TYR A 181 16.04 -18.79 0.82
N ARG A 182 15.28 -18.81 1.92
CA ARG A 182 15.31 -19.93 2.89
C ARG A 182 14.72 -21.22 2.32
N ALA A 183 13.66 -21.15 1.52
CA ALA A 183 13.07 -22.32 0.87
C ALA A 183 14.02 -22.92 -0.19
N HIS A 184 14.72 -22.07 -0.95
CA HIS A 184 15.67 -22.53 -1.96
C HIS A 184 16.97 -23.08 -1.35
N ALA A 185 17.42 -22.52 -0.22
CA ALA A 185 18.57 -23.05 0.52
C ALA A 185 18.29 -24.45 1.09
N LYS A 186 17.08 -24.68 1.63
CA LYS A 186 16.64 -26.00 2.13
C LYS A 186 16.42 -27.04 1.04
N SER A 187 16.12 -26.65 -0.21
CA SER A 187 15.95 -27.64 -1.30
C SER A 187 17.29 -28.12 -1.89
N LYS A 188 18.42 -27.54 -1.45
CA LYS A 188 19.77 -27.89 -1.89
C LYS A 188 20.59 -28.63 -0.82
N SER A 189 20.06 -28.80 0.40
CA SER A 189 20.61 -29.60 1.49
C SER A 189 19.91 -30.95 1.57
#